data_AF-A0A0S7EVI7-F1
#
_entry.id   AF-A0A0S7EVI7-F1
#
_cell.length_a   1.000
_cell.length_b   1.000
_cell.length_c   1.000
_cell.angle_alpha   90.00
_cell.angle_beta   90.00
_cell.angle_gamma   90.00
#
_symmetry.space_group_name_H-M   'P 1'
#
loop_
_entity.id
_entity.type
_entity.pdbx_description
1 polymer ?
#
loop_
_entity_poly.entity_id
_entity_poly.type
_entity_poly.pdbx_seq_one_letter_code
_entity_poly.pdbx_strand_id
1 'polypeptide(L)'
;RRETSTGSEMTWRELRSRQFWSAILAELLGTLVLVSAVLGASVPGPGEAPGGPLYPAVAVGVVIVALAHCFGEISGAQVNPAVTLSLLATRKLDALRALVYMVAQCLGACLGASALYLALPLKATAEHFVNRVPADLNAAQALC
;
A
#
# COMPACT_ATOMS: atom_id res chain seq x y z
N ARG A 1 0.62 30.71 33.78
CA ARG A 1 -0.55 30.29 32.96
C ARG A 1 -0.32 30.66 31.50
N ARG A 2 0.63 30.03 30.82
CA ARG A 2 0.90 30.18 29.37
C ARG A 2 1.60 28.92 28.84
N GLU A 3 0.95 27.76 28.93
CA GLU A 3 1.51 26.50 28.38
C GLU A 3 0.40 25.59 27.83
N THR A 4 -0.61 26.16 27.15
CA THR A 4 -1.67 25.34 26.52
C THR A 4 -2.11 25.83 25.13
N SER A 5 -1.44 26.82 24.53
CA SER A 5 -1.89 27.43 23.26
C SER A 5 -0.91 27.30 22.07
N THR A 6 0.26 26.69 22.25
CA THR A 6 1.28 26.52 21.19
C THR A 6 1.24 25.16 20.49
N GLY A 7 0.55 24.16 21.04
CA GLY A 7 0.42 22.84 20.41
C GLY A 7 -0.49 22.82 19.19
N SER A 8 -1.61 23.55 19.22
CA SER A 8 -2.59 23.57 18.13
C SER A 8 -2.15 24.44 16.94
N GLU A 9 -1.49 25.57 17.18
CA GLU A 9 -1.09 26.53 16.13
C GLU A 9 -0.02 25.95 15.18
N MET A 10 0.83 25.04 15.66
CA MET A 10 1.84 24.35 14.86
C MET A 10 1.22 23.27 13.96
N THR A 11 0.22 22.52 14.46
CA THR A 11 -0.47 21.45 13.71
C THR A 11 -1.30 21.99 12.54
N TRP A 12 -2.02 23.10 12.72
CA TRP A 12 -2.91 23.66 11.69
C TRP A 12 -2.16 24.31 10.51
N ARG A 13 -0.95 24.83 10.74
CA ARG A 13 -0.10 25.41 9.68
C ARG A 13 0.57 24.35 8.82
N GLU A 14 0.97 23.22 9.42
CA GLU A 14 1.47 22.07 8.65
C GLU A 14 0.36 21.36 7.86
N LEU A 15 -0.82 21.15 8.45
CA LEU A 15 -2.00 20.58 7.76
C LEU A 15 -2.43 21.39 6.53
N ARG A 16 -2.19 22.71 6.55
CA ARG A 16 -2.54 23.65 5.47
C ARG A 16 -1.39 23.87 4.47
N SER A 17 -0.24 23.25 4.67
CA SER A 17 0.88 23.31 3.73
C SER A 17 0.55 22.53 2.45
N ARG A 18 0.82 23.12 1.28
CA ARG A 18 0.71 22.41 -0.01
C ARG A 18 1.56 21.14 -0.04
N GLN A 19 2.68 21.13 0.66
CA GLN A 19 3.57 19.96 0.75
C GLN A 19 2.94 18.82 1.55
N PHE A 20 2.08 19.11 2.53
CA PHE A 20 1.36 18.08 3.30
C PHE A 20 0.34 17.34 2.43
N TRP A 21 -0.45 18.08 1.65
CA TRP A 21 -1.40 17.51 0.70
C TRP A 21 -0.70 16.76 -0.44
N SER A 22 0.39 17.30 -0.98
CA SER A 22 1.21 16.59 -1.97
C SER A 22 1.78 15.30 -1.41
N ALA A 23 2.18 15.27 -0.14
CA ALA A 23 2.70 14.07 0.49
C ALA A 23 1.63 13.00 0.74
N ILE A 24 0.42 13.39 1.12
CA ILE A 24 -0.73 12.46 1.21
C ILE A 24 -1.04 11.83 -0.16
N LEU A 25 -1.07 12.66 -1.21
CA LEU A 25 -1.30 12.18 -2.57
C LEU A 25 -0.17 11.26 -3.04
N ALA A 26 1.08 11.58 -2.69
CA ALA A 26 2.23 10.73 -2.99
C ALA A 26 2.13 9.35 -2.31
N GLU A 27 1.75 9.31 -1.03
CA GLU A 27 1.54 8.04 -0.30
C GLU A 27 0.37 7.24 -0.88
N LEU A 28 -0.74 7.89 -1.23
CA LEU A 28 -1.90 7.24 -1.82
C LEU A 28 -1.60 6.69 -3.22
N LEU A 29 -1.00 7.50 -4.10
CA LEU A 29 -0.64 7.09 -5.46
C LEU A 29 0.48 6.06 -5.45
N GLY A 30 1.47 6.22 -4.57
CA GLY A 30 2.53 5.24 -4.40
C GLY A 30 1.98 3.87 -3.98
N THR A 31 1.03 3.85 -3.03
CA THR A 31 0.43 2.59 -2.56
C THR A 31 -0.46 1.96 -3.63
N LEU A 32 -1.19 2.79 -4.39
CA LEU A 32 -1.98 2.35 -5.54
C LEU A 32 -1.11 1.66 -6.59
N VAL A 33 -0.01 2.29 -7.01
CA VAL A 33 0.92 1.73 -8.00
C VAL A 33 1.58 0.47 -7.48
N LEU A 34 2.04 0.47 -6.23
CA LEU A 34 2.67 -0.70 -5.60
C LEU A 34 1.72 -1.90 -5.59
N VAL A 35 0.50 -1.75 -5.07
CA VAL A 35 -0.46 -2.85 -5.00
C VAL A 35 -0.87 -3.33 -6.40
N SER A 36 -1.07 -2.41 -7.35
CA SER A 36 -1.45 -2.78 -8.73
C SER A 36 -0.34 -3.59 -9.41
N ALA A 37 0.92 -3.19 -9.24
CA ALA A 37 2.07 -3.87 -9.84
C ALA A 37 2.31 -5.26 -9.22
N VAL A 38 2.18 -5.39 -7.89
CA VAL A 38 2.37 -6.67 -7.19
C VAL A 38 1.30 -7.67 -7.57
N LEU A 39 0.04 -7.26 -7.51
CA LEU A 39 -1.07 -8.13 -7.88
C LEU A 39 -1.00 -8.47 -9.38
N GLY A 40 -0.68 -7.51 -10.24
CA GLY A 40 -0.51 -7.75 -11.69
C GLY A 40 0.61 -8.74 -12.00
N ALA A 41 1.75 -8.64 -11.30
CA ALA A 41 2.86 -9.59 -11.43
C ALA A 41 2.55 -10.97 -10.83
N SER A 42 1.50 -11.08 -10.00
CA SER A 42 1.05 -12.34 -9.41
C SER A 42 0.00 -13.06 -10.27
N VAL A 43 -0.55 -12.42 -11.31
CA VAL A 43 -1.51 -13.05 -12.21
C VAL A 43 -0.76 -13.78 -13.33
N PRO A 44 -0.91 -15.11 -13.47
CA PRO A 44 -0.31 -15.86 -14.58
C PRO A 44 -0.91 -15.44 -15.92
N GLY A 45 -0.09 -15.40 -16.98
CA GLY A 45 -0.56 -15.17 -18.34
C GLY A 45 -1.50 -16.29 -18.82
N PRO A 46 -2.39 -16.02 -19.81
CA PRO A 46 -3.27 -17.03 -20.35
C PRO A 46 -2.47 -18.19 -20.98
N GLY A 47 -2.50 -19.35 -20.32
CA GLY A 47 -1.79 -20.57 -20.75
C GLY A 47 -0.41 -20.76 -20.12
N GLU A 48 0.02 -19.89 -19.21
CA GLU A 48 1.28 -20.03 -18.48
C GLU A 48 1.08 -20.72 -17.11
N ALA A 49 2.08 -21.49 -16.68
CA ALA A 49 2.13 -22.01 -15.32
C ALA A 49 2.25 -20.85 -14.32
N PRO A 50 1.75 -21.00 -13.07
CA PRO A 50 1.87 -19.97 -12.06
C PRO A 50 3.33 -19.49 -11.94
N GLY A 51 3.56 -18.22 -12.25
CA GLY A 51 4.85 -17.58 -12.05
C GLY A 51 5.21 -17.71 -10.58
N GLY A 52 6.31 -18.37 -10.27
CA GLY A 52 6.75 -18.56 -8.88
C GLY A 52 6.91 -17.23 -8.13
N PRO A 53 7.16 -17.26 -6.81
CA PRO A 53 7.18 -16.07 -5.95
C PRO A 53 8.23 -15.00 -6.35
N LEU A 54 9.14 -15.32 -7.27
CA LEU A 54 10.14 -14.41 -7.83
C LEU A 54 9.53 -13.22 -8.58
N TYR A 55 8.46 -13.42 -9.36
CA TYR A 55 7.86 -12.35 -10.17
C TYR A 55 7.31 -11.19 -9.32
N PRO A 56 6.43 -11.45 -8.33
CA PRO A 56 5.97 -10.38 -7.44
C PRO A 56 7.10 -9.81 -6.59
N ALA A 57 8.08 -10.61 -6.16
CA ALA A 57 9.22 -10.12 -5.37
C ALA A 57 10.07 -9.10 -6.14
N VAL A 58 10.37 -9.36 -7.42
CA VAL A 58 11.10 -8.42 -8.28
C VAL A 58 10.26 -7.18 -8.58
N ALA A 59 8.95 -7.35 -8.84
CA ALA A 59 8.04 -6.23 -9.07
C ALA A 59 7.98 -5.28 -7.86
N VAL A 60 7.87 -5.82 -6.63
CA VAL A 60 7.95 -5.02 -5.39
C VAL A 60 9.25 -4.23 -5.35
N GLY A 61 10.39 -4.89 -5.57
CA GLY A 61 11.72 -4.25 -5.48
C GLY A 61 11.88 -3.08 -6.45
N VAL A 62 11.52 -3.27 -7.71
CA VAL A 62 11.63 -2.23 -8.75
C VAL A 62 10.69 -1.05 -8.45
N VAL A 63 9.45 -1.34 -8.05
CA VAL A 63 8.47 -0.29 -7.76
C VAL A 63 8.86 0.50 -6.52
N ILE A 64 9.33 -0.14 -5.45
CA ILE A 64 9.81 0.58 -4.26
C ILE A 64 10.96 1.53 -4.62
N VAL A 65 11.93 1.10 -5.43
CA VAL A 65 13.04 1.97 -5.87
C VAL A 65 12.52 3.15 -6.69
N ALA A 66 11.60 2.92 -7.63
CA ALA A 66 11.00 3.99 -8.42
C ALA A 66 10.23 4.99 -7.54
N LEU A 67 9.41 4.50 -6.61
CA LEU A 67 8.66 5.33 -5.67
C LEU A 67 9.57 6.09 -4.71
N ALA A 68 10.67 5.48 -4.25
CA ALA A 68 11.66 6.16 -3.43
C ALA A 68 12.32 7.32 -4.18
N HIS A 69 12.63 7.15 -5.48
CA HIS A 69 13.16 8.24 -6.30
C HIS A 69 12.14 9.34 -6.61
N CYS A 70 10.87 8.99 -6.85
CA CYS A 70 9.85 9.98 -7.19
C CYS A 70 9.26 10.70 -5.98
N PHE A 71 9.02 9.99 -4.88
CA PHE A 71 8.26 10.48 -3.73
C PHE A 71 9.07 10.55 -2.44
N GLY A 72 10.33 10.09 -2.44
CA GLY A 72 11.21 10.14 -1.27
C GLY A 72 11.41 11.57 -0.75
N GLU A 73 11.63 12.54 -1.63
CA GLU A 73 11.80 13.95 -1.25
C GLU A 73 10.48 14.65 -0.85
N ILE A 74 9.33 14.07 -1.21
CA ILE A 74 8.01 14.68 -0.99
C ILE A 74 7.35 14.15 0.29
N SER A 75 7.24 12.82 0.45
CA SER A 75 6.56 12.19 1.59
C SER A 75 7.46 11.33 2.48
N GLY A 76 8.67 11.02 2.01
CA GLY A 76 9.51 9.96 2.58
C GLY A 76 9.19 8.57 2.04
N ALA A 77 8.28 8.46 1.06
CA ALA A 77 7.87 7.23 0.37
C ALA A 77 7.69 6.03 1.31
N GLN A 78 6.83 6.17 2.32
CA GLN A 78 6.63 5.13 3.33
C GLN A 78 5.84 3.97 2.74
N VAL A 79 4.75 4.28 2.03
CA VAL A 79 3.90 3.35 1.24
C VAL A 79 3.46 2.12 2.04
N ASN A 80 3.50 2.23 3.38
CA ASN A 80 3.37 1.10 4.28
C ASN A 80 3.03 1.59 5.70
N PRO A 81 1.88 1.15 6.26
CA PRO A 81 1.44 1.58 7.57
C PRO A 81 2.38 1.11 8.70
N ALA A 82 3.07 -0.02 8.53
CA ALA A 82 4.05 -0.52 9.51
C ALA A 82 5.31 0.37 9.56
N VAL A 83 5.73 0.92 8.42
CA VAL A 83 6.87 1.86 8.36
C VAL A 83 6.47 3.21 8.94
N THR A 84 5.24 3.67 8.67
CA THR A 84 4.70 4.88 9.30
C THR A 84 4.62 4.73 10.83
N LEU A 85 4.19 3.56 11.32
CA LEU A 85 4.12 3.28 12.76
C LEU A 85 5.52 3.23 13.41
N SER A 86 6.53 2.69 12.74
CA SER A 86 7.89 2.64 13.28
C SER A 86 8.53 4.04 13.38
N LEU A 87 8.23 4.93 12.43
CA LEU A 87 8.64 6.33 12.50
C LEU A 87 7.93 7.10 13.62
N LEU A 88 6.66 6.77 13.87
CA LEU A 88 5.91 7.30 15.01
C LEU A 88 6.51 6.81 16.35
N ALA A 89 6.84 5.52 16.45
CA ALA A 89 7.49 4.94 17.64
C ALA A 89 8.86 5.58 17.92
N THR A 90 9.57 5.98 16.87
CA THR A 90 10.87 6.69 16.96
C THR A 90 10.69 8.20 17.18
N ARG A 91 9.45 8.72 17.29
CA ARG A 91 9.11 10.16 17.35
C ARG A 91 9.70 11.00 16.21
N LYS A 92 9.94 10.36 15.06
CA LYS A 92 10.39 11.04 13.83
C LYS A 92 9.23 11.59 13.00
N LEU A 93 7.99 11.27 13.38
CA LEU A 93 6.77 11.67 12.71
C LEU A 93 5.69 12.02 13.73
N ASP A 94 4.90 13.07 13.45
CA ASP A 94 3.77 13.47 14.27
C ASP A 94 2.65 12.42 14.20
N ALA A 95 1.97 12.16 15.33
CA ALA A 95 0.93 11.13 15.46
C ALA A 95 -0.26 11.39 14.53
N LEU A 96 -0.66 12.65 14.35
CA LEU A 96 -1.74 13.00 13.42
C LEU A 96 -1.33 12.77 11.97
N ARG A 97 -0.09 13.10 11.61
CA ARG A 97 0.45 12.87 10.26
C ARG A 97 0.55 11.37 9.96
N ALA A 98 0.98 10.58 10.95
CA ALA A 98 1.04 9.13 10.86
C ALA A 98 -0.33 8.52 10.58
N LEU A 99 -1.36 8.96 11.32
CA LEU A 99 -2.72 8.46 11.15
C LEU A 99 -3.28 8.78 9.76
N VAL A 100 -3.09 10.01 9.28
CA VAL A 100 -3.57 10.41 7.95
C VAL A 100 -2.84 9.63 6.85
N TYR A 101 -1.54 9.37 6.99
CA TYR A 101 -0.78 8.55 6.05
C TYR A 101 -1.26 7.11 6.02
N MET A 102 -1.51 6.50 7.18
CA MET A 102 -2.05 5.14 7.26
C MET A 102 -3.40 5.02 6.54
N VAL A 103 -4.30 6.00 6.73
CA VAL A 103 -5.59 6.02 6.02
C VAL A 103 -5.39 6.17 4.50
N ALA A 104 -4.49 7.06 4.08
CA ALA A 104 -4.19 7.27 2.65
C ALA A 104 -3.59 6.02 1.99
N GLN A 105 -2.71 5.30 2.70
CA GLN A 105 -2.13 4.04 2.23
C GLN A 105 -3.19 2.93 2.12
N CYS A 106 -4.06 2.78 3.11
CA CYS A 106 -5.17 1.82 3.04
C CYS A 106 -6.10 2.11 1.85
N LEU A 107 -6.46 3.38 1.64
CA LEU A 107 -7.28 3.79 0.50
C LEU A 107 -6.56 3.54 -0.83
N GLY A 108 -5.27 3.87 -0.92
CA GLY A 108 -4.45 3.59 -2.09
C GLY A 108 -4.40 2.08 -2.42
N ALA A 109 -4.26 1.23 -1.41
CA ALA A 109 -4.28 -0.22 -1.58
C ALA A 109 -5.63 -0.73 -2.10
N CYS A 110 -6.74 -0.27 -1.53
CA CYS A 110 -8.09 -0.61 -2.00
C CYS A 110 -8.31 -0.17 -3.45
N LEU A 111 -7.88 1.05 -3.80
CA LEU A 111 -8.00 1.58 -5.16
C LEU A 111 -7.11 0.82 -6.15
N GLY A 112 -5.88 0.47 -5.77
CA GLY A 112 -4.98 -0.32 -6.62
C GLY A 112 -5.51 -1.72 -6.91
N ALA A 113 -6.01 -2.39 -5.87
CA ALA A 113 -6.65 -3.70 -6.02
C ALA A 113 -7.92 -3.60 -6.90
N SER A 114 -8.74 -2.58 -6.70
CA SER A 114 -9.96 -2.37 -7.48
C SER A 114 -9.66 -2.00 -8.94
N ALA A 115 -8.67 -1.16 -9.19
CA ALA A 115 -8.24 -0.78 -10.53
C ALA A 115 -7.74 -1.99 -11.33
N LEU A 116 -6.94 -2.85 -10.69
CA LEU A 116 -6.50 -4.09 -11.32
C LEU A 116 -7.65 -5.08 -11.53
N TYR A 117 -8.56 -5.19 -10.56
CA TYR A 117 -9.77 -6.03 -10.70
C TYR A 117 -10.61 -5.62 -11.92
N LEU A 118 -10.71 -4.30 -12.17
CA LEU A 118 -11.43 -3.76 -13.32
C LEU A 118 -10.67 -3.94 -14.65
N ALA A 119 -9.33 -3.90 -14.60
CA ALA A 119 -8.46 -4.04 -15.77
C ALA A 119 -8.30 -5.51 -16.21
N LEU A 120 -8.46 -6.48 -15.31
CA LEU A 120 -8.36 -7.90 -15.61
C LEU A 120 -9.70 -8.47 -16.11
N PRO A 121 -9.70 -9.37 -17.11
CA PRO A 121 -10.91 -10.09 -17.50
C PRO A 121 -11.37 -11.00 -16.35
N LEU A 122 -12.66 -10.92 -16.00
CA LEU A 122 -13.36 -11.60 -14.88
C LEU A 122 -13.03 -13.10 -14.71
N LYS A 123 -12.51 -13.75 -15.75
CA LYS A 123 -12.13 -15.17 -15.78
C LYS A 123 -10.86 -15.49 -14.99
N ALA A 124 -9.91 -14.55 -14.87
CA ALA A 124 -8.69 -14.74 -14.09
C ALA A 124 -8.91 -14.53 -12.59
N THR A 125 -9.82 -13.62 -12.23
CA THR A 125 -10.07 -13.23 -10.84
C THR A 125 -10.90 -14.28 -10.07
N ALA A 126 -11.80 -14.98 -10.75
CA ALA A 126 -12.60 -16.05 -10.15
C ALA A 126 -11.80 -17.31 -9.78
N GLU A 127 -10.69 -17.58 -10.48
CA GLU A 127 -9.87 -18.79 -10.24
C GLU A 127 -8.71 -18.54 -9.25
N HIS A 128 -8.21 -17.30 -9.12
CA HIS A 128 -7.06 -16.99 -8.25
C HIS A 128 -7.41 -16.31 -6.91
N PHE A 129 -8.55 -15.59 -6.81
CA PHE A 129 -8.93 -14.86 -5.58
C PHE A 129 -10.10 -15.49 -4.81
N VAL A 130 -10.83 -16.43 -5.41
CA VAL A 130 -11.74 -17.29 -4.65
C VAL A 130 -10.90 -18.41 -4.09
N ASN A 131 -10.90 -18.56 -2.76
CA ASN A 131 -10.29 -19.69 -2.07
C ASN A 131 -11.01 -20.99 -2.49
N ARG A 132 -10.66 -21.53 -3.66
CA ARG A 132 -11.08 -22.87 -4.08
C ARG A 132 -10.35 -23.83 -3.17
N VAL A 133 -11.10 -24.44 -2.25
CA VAL A 133 -10.66 -25.68 -1.60
C VAL A 133 -10.39 -26.67 -2.73
N PRO A 134 -9.15 -27.19 -2.88
CA PRO A 134 -8.87 -28.18 -3.89
C PRO A 134 -9.82 -29.36 -3.65
N ALA A 135 -10.57 -29.75 -4.68
CA ALA A 135 -11.60 -30.80 -4.61
C ALA A 135 -11.00 -32.18 -4.27
N ASP A 136 -9.68 -32.27 -4.24
CA ASP A 136 -8.86 -33.45 -4.03
C ASP A 136 -8.48 -33.63 -2.55
N LEU A 137 -8.73 -32.63 -1.69
CA LEU A 137 -8.50 -32.69 -0.25
C LEU A 137 -9.84 -32.81 0.50
N ASN A 138 -10.02 -33.93 1.18
CA ASN A 138 -11.09 -34.08 2.16
C ASN A 138 -10.87 -33.07 3.30
N ALA A 139 -11.94 -32.53 3.88
CA ALA A 139 -11.94 -31.50 4.93
C ALA A 139 -11.00 -31.78 6.14
N ALA A 140 -10.57 -33.04 6.32
CA ALA A 140 -9.61 -33.46 7.33
C ALA A 140 -8.18 -32.92 7.13
N GLN A 141 -7.73 -32.65 5.90
CA GLN A 141 -6.36 -32.17 5.63
C GLN A 141 -6.21 -30.64 5.73
N ALA A 142 -7.31 -29.90 5.84
CA ALA A 142 -7.29 -28.44 5.95
C ALA A 142 -7.16 -27.94 7.41
N LEU A 143 -7.14 -28.85 8.39
CA LEU A 143 -7.17 -28.56 9.83
C LEU A 143 -5.93 -29.02 10.60
N CYS A 144 -4.98 -29.70 9.95
CA CYS A 144 -3.68 -30.07 10.52
C CYS A 144 -2.60 -29.11 10.00
#